data_AF-A0A822EHZ4-F1
#
_entry.id   AF-A0A822EHZ4-F1
#
_cell.length_a   1.000
_cell.length_b   1.000
_cell.length_c   1.000
_cell.angle_alpha   90.00
_cell.angle_beta   90.00
_cell.angle_gamma   90.00
#
_symmetry.space_group_name_H-M   'P 1'
#
loop_
_entity.id
_entity.type
_entity.pdbx_description
1 polymer ?
#
loop_
_entity_poly.entity_id
_entity_poly.type
_entity_poly.pdbx_seq_one_letter_code
_entity_poly.pdbx_strand_id
1 'polypeptide(L)'
;MLPVHARYLFEKQFHNNIARLLAHFPPDHVTHTGQRFWIEHKMCPHVLQFDSSDKTHLDFIVAASNLIAYVYDIPKIVDRHEIIQQLNQNPMVKFQVKTIVTDDDDDDLKSNAYDGFEGETVSKIDAILSQLPKVDELLNLIVQPR
;
A
#
# COMPACT_ATOMS: atom_id res chain seq x y z
N MET A 1 -1.44 16.98 -1.19
CA MET A 1 -2.28 16.86 -2.41
C MET A 1 -3.01 15.52 -2.38
N LEU A 2 -4.35 15.52 -2.42
CA LEU A 2 -5.18 14.31 -2.26
C LEU A 2 -4.96 13.25 -3.36
N PRO A 3 -4.81 13.62 -4.66
CA PRO A 3 -4.52 12.65 -5.72
C PRO A 3 -3.19 11.93 -5.53
N VAL A 4 -2.17 12.64 -5.05
CA VAL A 4 -0.84 12.08 -4.78
C VAL A 4 -0.90 11.08 -3.63
N HIS A 5 -1.70 11.34 -2.59
CA HIS A 5 -1.90 10.39 -1.51
C HIS A 5 -2.64 9.12 -1.99
N ALA A 6 -3.70 9.28 -2.77
CA ALA A 6 -4.40 8.14 -3.37
C ALA A 6 -3.48 7.34 -4.31
N ARG A 7 -2.60 8.02 -5.05
CA ARG A 7 -1.58 7.40 -5.91
C ARG A 7 -0.60 6.56 -5.10
N TYR A 8 -0.15 7.07 -3.96
CA TYR A 8 0.68 6.33 -3.02
C TYR A 8 -0.05 5.09 -2.47
N LEU A 9 -1.33 5.19 -2.13
CA LEU A 9 -2.12 4.03 -1.69
C LEU A 9 -2.26 2.96 -2.78
N PHE A 10 -2.46 3.37 -4.03
CA PHE A 10 -2.47 2.46 -5.17
C PHE A 10 -1.15 1.69 -5.27
N GLU A 11 -0.02 2.40 -5.26
CA GLU A 11 1.30 1.79 -5.31
C GLU A 11 1.54 0.85 -4.13
N LYS A 12 1.16 1.26 -2.92
CA LYS A 12 1.30 0.41 -1.73
C LYS A 12 0.54 -0.91 -1.90
N GLN A 13 -0.72 -0.85 -2.30
CA GLN A 13 -1.61 -2.02 -2.29
C GLN A 13 -1.47 -2.92 -3.52
N PHE A 14 -1.38 -2.35 -4.71
CA PHE A 14 -1.42 -3.11 -5.97
C PHE A 14 -0.04 -3.32 -6.61
N HIS A 15 1.00 -2.68 -6.09
CA HIS A 15 2.37 -2.87 -6.55
C HIS A 15 3.28 -3.38 -5.43
N ASN A 16 3.51 -2.59 -4.38
CA ASN A 16 4.57 -2.83 -3.40
C ASN A 16 4.32 -4.07 -2.53
N ASN A 17 3.10 -4.22 -2.01
CA ASN A 17 2.72 -5.38 -1.19
C ASN A 17 2.82 -6.68 -2.00
N ILE A 18 2.34 -6.67 -3.25
CA ILE A 18 2.42 -7.82 -4.16
C ILE A 18 3.87 -8.11 -4.54
N ALA A 19 4.67 -7.08 -4.84
CA ALA A 19 6.09 -7.24 -5.17
C ALA A 19 6.90 -7.81 -3.99
N ARG A 20 6.59 -7.40 -2.76
CA ARG A 20 7.17 -8.01 -1.54
C ARG A 20 6.77 -9.46 -1.40
N LEU A 21 5.49 -9.78 -1.59
CA LEU A 21 4.99 -11.16 -1.51
C LEU A 21 5.70 -12.06 -2.52
N LEU A 22 5.84 -11.61 -3.76
CA LEU A 22 6.53 -12.36 -4.83
C LEU A 22 8.04 -12.48 -4.62
N ALA A 23 8.66 -11.58 -3.86
CA ALA A 23 10.06 -11.71 -3.50
C ALA A 23 10.33 -12.76 -2.42
N HIS A 24 9.36 -12.98 -1.53
CA HIS A 24 9.41 -14.08 -0.56
C HIS A 24 9.00 -15.40 -1.20
N PHE A 25 7.92 -15.38 -2.00
CA PHE A 25 7.39 -16.55 -2.70
C PHE A 25 7.35 -16.32 -4.21
N PRO A 26 8.48 -16.58 -4.91
CA PRO A 26 8.54 -16.52 -6.37
C PRO A 26 7.45 -17.37 -7.05
N PRO A 27 7.08 -17.06 -8.31
CA PRO A 27 6.07 -17.83 -9.05
C PRO A 27 6.39 -19.34 -9.19
N ASP A 28 7.66 -19.68 -9.16
CA ASP A 28 8.20 -21.05 -9.22
C ASP A 28 8.55 -21.64 -7.85
N HIS A 29 8.17 -20.98 -6.75
CA HIS A 29 8.47 -21.44 -5.40
C HIS A 29 7.87 -22.83 -5.14
N VAL A 30 8.70 -23.71 -4.57
CA VAL A 30 8.38 -25.09 -4.23
C VAL A 30 8.61 -25.27 -2.73
N THR A 31 7.63 -25.84 -2.05
CA THR A 31 7.67 -26.13 -0.61
C THR A 31 8.66 -27.26 -0.30
N HIS A 32 8.98 -27.49 0.97
CA HIS A 32 9.89 -28.57 1.39
C HIS A 32 9.38 -29.97 1.00
N THR A 33 8.06 -30.12 0.85
CA THR A 33 7.42 -31.37 0.40
C THR A 33 7.50 -31.58 -1.11
N GLY A 34 8.12 -30.65 -1.85
CA GLY A 34 8.27 -30.72 -3.31
C GLY A 34 7.03 -30.28 -4.09
N GLN A 35 6.03 -29.70 -3.42
CA GLN A 35 4.81 -29.20 -4.07
C GLN A 35 4.96 -27.73 -4.46
N ARG A 36 4.30 -27.30 -5.54
CA ARG A 36 4.28 -25.87 -5.91
C ARG A 36 3.51 -25.09 -4.86
N PHE A 37 4.06 -23.96 -4.45
CA PHE A 37 3.42 -23.07 -3.49
C PHE A 37 2.16 -22.40 -4.08
N TRP A 38 2.21 -22.02 -5.36
CA TRP A 38 1.07 -21.47 -6.09
C TRP A 38 0.29 -22.60 -6.77
N ILE A 39 -0.96 -22.77 -6.36
CA ILE A 39 -1.90 -23.83 -6.80
C ILE A 39 -3.26 -23.19 -7.10
N GLU A 40 -4.22 -23.92 -7.69
CA GLU A 40 -5.46 -23.33 -8.21
C GLU A 40 -6.26 -22.50 -7.18
N HIS A 41 -6.30 -22.92 -5.91
CA HIS A 41 -6.96 -22.17 -4.84
C HIS A 41 -6.07 -21.07 -4.20
N LYS A 42 -4.83 -20.94 -4.67
CA LYS A 42 -3.82 -19.98 -4.24
C LYS A 42 -3.13 -19.42 -5.49
N MET A 43 -3.85 -18.54 -6.17
CA MET A 43 -3.43 -17.96 -7.44
C MET A 43 -2.27 -16.99 -7.25
N CYS A 44 -1.19 -17.19 -8.01
CA CYS A 44 -0.06 -16.26 -8.02
C CYS A 44 -0.52 -14.86 -8.47
N PRO A 45 -0.34 -13.83 -7.63
CA PRO A 45 -0.71 -12.47 -8.00
C PRO A 45 0.30 -11.88 -9.00
N HIS A 46 -0.09 -10.79 -9.64
CA HIS A 46 0.76 -10.02 -10.53
C HIS A 46 0.79 -8.56 -10.06
N VAL A 47 1.98 -7.96 -10.09
CA VAL A 47 2.14 -6.54 -9.76
C VAL A 47 1.42 -5.68 -10.81
N LEU A 48 0.73 -4.65 -10.34
CA LEU A 48 0.02 -3.72 -11.20
C LEU A 48 0.82 -2.42 -11.35
N GLN A 49 1.15 -2.05 -12.58
CA GLN A 49 1.68 -0.72 -12.87
C GLN A 49 0.51 0.22 -13.13
N PHE A 50 0.53 1.35 -12.45
CA PHE A 50 -0.49 2.36 -12.68
C PHE A 50 -0.36 2.98 -14.04
N ASP A 51 -1.52 3.25 -14.61
CA ASP A 51 -1.71 3.89 -15.89
C ASP A 51 -2.88 4.85 -15.74
N SER A 52 -2.66 6.13 -16.04
CA SER A 52 -3.70 7.16 -15.97
C SER A 52 -4.72 7.06 -17.11
N SER A 53 -4.40 6.33 -18.18
CA SER A 53 -5.32 6.04 -19.28
C SER A 53 -6.25 4.86 -18.97
N ASP A 54 -5.88 4.00 -18.01
CA ASP A 54 -6.74 2.94 -17.51
C ASP A 54 -7.86 3.52 -16.63
N LYS A 55 -9.09 3.26 -17.03
CA LYS A 55 -10.28 3.76 -16.34
C LYS A 55 -10.36 3.28 -14.88
N THR A 56 -10.02 2.03 -14.61
CA THR A 56 -10.13 1.42 -13.28
C THR A 56 -9.09 2.02 -12.33
N HIS A 57 -7.86 2.22 -12.81
CA HIS A 57 -6.81 2.87 -12.04
C HIS A 57 -7.21 4.29 -11.67
N LEU A 58 -7.70 5.07 -12.64
CA LEU A 58 -8.10 6.45 -12.40
C LEU A 58 -9.34 6.55 -11.51
N ASP A 59 -10.32 5.65 -11.67
CA ASP A 59 -11.50 5.59 -10.80
C ASP A 59 -11.12 5.30 -9.34
N PHE A 60 -10.12 4.45 -9.10
CA PHE A 60 -9.58 4.23 -7.75
C PHE A 60 -9.00 5.54 -7.17
N ILE A 61 -8.20 6.29 -7.94
CA ILE A 61 -7.63 7.56 -7.48
C ILE A 61 -8.75 8.56 -7.13
N VAL A 62 -9.73 8.74 -8.02
CA VAL A 62 -10.85 9.65 -7.80
C VAL A 62 -11.61 9.28 -6.53
N ALA A 63 -11.98 8.00 -6.37
CA ALA A 63 -12.73 7.54 -5.21
C ALA A 63 -11.93 7.70 -3.91
N ALA A 64 -10.69 7.22 -3.88
CA ALA A 64 -9.83 7.31 -2.71
C ALA A 64 -9.56 8.75 -2.30
N SER A 65 -9.22 9.63 -3.26
CA SER A 65 -9.00 11.06 -2.98
C SER A 65 -10.24 11.72 -2.41
N ASN A 66 -11.44 11.41 -2.93
CA ASN A 66 -12.69 11.99 -2.44
C ASN A 66 -13.10 11.48 -1.05
N LEU A 67 -12.76 10.22 -0.73
CA LEU A 67 -12.95 9.69 0.62
C LEU A 67 -12.00 10.35 1.61
N ILE A 68 -10.72 10.54 1.25
CA ILE A 68 -9.75 11.26 2.09
C ILE A 68 -10.18 12.73 2.25
N ALA A 69 -10.65 13.36 1.16
CA ALA A 69 -11.19 14.72 1.20
C ALA A 69 -12.29 14.86 2.24
N TYR A 70 -13.22 13.90 2.27
CA TYR A 70 -14.32 13.88 3.22
C TYR A 70 -13.84 13.71 4.67
N VAL A 71 -12.89 12.81 4.93
CA VAL A 71 -12.35 12.55 6.28
C VAL A 71 -11.72 13.81 6.90
N TYR A 72 -11.08 14.63 6.07
CA TYR A 72 -10.39 15.86 6.51
C TYR A 72 -11.16 17.16 6.22
N ASP A 73 -12.42 17.08 5.79
CA ASP A 73 -13.27 18.22 5.41
C ASP A 73 -12.63 19.16 4.37
N ILE A 74 -11.95 18.57 3.37
CA ILE A 74 -11.29 19.27 2.27
C ILE A 74 -12.20 19.21 1.01
N PRO A 75 -12.20 20.25 0.15
CA PRO A 75 -12.91 20.21 -1.12
C PRO A 75 -12.54 19.00 -1.98
N LYS A 76 -13.56 18.36 -2.56
CA LYS A 76 -13.42 17.23 -3.47
C LYS A 76 -12.88 17.70 -4.83
N ILE A 77 -12.09 16.85 -5.46
CA ILE A 77 -11.63 17.04 -6.84
C ILE A 77 -12.23 15.91 -7.66
N VAL A 78 -13.10 16.26 -8.62
CA VAL A 78 -13.81 15.29 -9.47
C VAL A 78 -13.32 15.36 -10.92
N ASP A 79 -12.71 16.48 -11.32
CA ASP A 79 -12.14 16.62 -12.65
C ASP A 79 -10.94 15.69 -12.82
N ARG A 80 -11.10 14.71 -13.71
CA ARG A 80 -10.07 13.74 -14.06
C ARG A 80 -8.86 14.41 -14.71
N HIS A 81 -9.06 15.48 -15.46
CA HIS A 81 -7.94 16.18 -16.11
C HIS A 81 -7.06 16.86 -15.07
N GLU A 82 -7.66 17.53 -14.09
CA GLU A 82 -6.94 18.14 -12.97
C GLU A 82 -6.18 17.07 -12.15
N ILE A 83 -6.82 15.93 -11.87
CA ILE A 83 -6.18 14.82 -11.15
C ILE A 83 -4.95 14.33 -11.91
N ILE A 84 -5.07 14.05 -13.22
CA ILE A 84 -3.95 13.59 -14.04
C ILE A 84 -2.82 14.62 -14.05
N GLN A 85 -3.14 15.91 -14.17
CA GLN A 85 -2.15 16.98 -14.12
C GLN A 85 -1.37 16.98 -12.79
N GLN A 86 -2.07 16.86 -11.66
CA GLN A 86 -1.44 16.81 -10.34
C GLN A 86 -0.55 15.57 -10.17
N LEU A 87 -0.97 14.42 -10.72
CA LEU A 87 -0.17 13.19 -10.72
C LEU A 87 1.10 13.33 -11.57
N ASN A 88 1.00 13.94 -12.74
CA ASN A 88 2.15 14.14 -13.63
C ASN A 88 3.20 15.09 -13.04
N GLN A 89 2.77 16.10 -12.28
CA GLN A 89 3.67 17.01 -11.58
C GLN A 89 4.44 16.35 -10.42
N ASN A 90 3.92 15.24 -9.89
CA ASN A 90 4.47 14.55 -8.72
C ASN A 90 4.69 13.05 -9.04
N PRO A 91 5.71 12.72 -9.86
CA PRO A 91 5.98 11.34 -10.22
C PRO A 91 6.35 10.51 -8.97
N MET A 92 5.82 9.29 -8.89
CA MET A 92 6.11 8.38 -7.78
C MET A 92 7.54 7.84 -7.88
N VAL A 93 8.20 7.71 -6.72
CA VAL A 93 9.50 7.06 -6.60
C VAL A 93 9.32 5.56 -6.82
N LYS A 94 10.17 4.97 -7.66
CA LYS A 94 10.14 3.53 -7.93
C LYS A 94 10.44 2.74 -6.66
N PHE A 95 9.56 1.82 -6.32
CA PHE A 95 9.76 0.90 -5.21
C PHE A 95 10.84 -0.12 -5.55
N GLN A 96 11.70 -0.40 -4.57
CA GLN A 96 12.75 -1.42 -4.66
C GLN A 96 12.48 -2.48 -3.59
N VAL A 97 12.24 -3.70 -4.01
CA VAL A 97 12.10 -4.83 -3.09
C VAL A 97 13.50 -5.30 -2.70
N LYS A 98 13.72 -5.52 -1.39
CA LYS A 98 14.86 -6.30 -0.93
C LYS A 98 14.46 -7.77 -0.96
N THR A 99 15.18 -8.58 -1.72
CA THR A 99 14.94 -10.03 -1.76
C THR A 99 15.26 -10.62 -0.39
N ILE A 100 14.26 -11.25 0.22
CA ILE A 100 14.41 -12.07 1.41
C ILE A 100 13.78 -13.39 1.02
N VAL A 101 14.61 -14.41 0.85
CA VAL A 101 14.11 -15.78 0.63
C VAL A 101 13.95 -16.38 2.01
N THR A 102 12.72 -16.71 2.38
CA THR A 102 12.42 -17.51 3.56
C THR A 102 12.05 -18.92 3.11
N ASP A 103 12.51 -19.90 3.88
CA ASP A 103 12.22 -21.32 3.67
C ASP A 103 10.88 -21.71 4.33
N ASP A 104 9.97 -20.76 4.58
CA ASP A 104 8.78 -21.01 5.40
C ASP A 104 7.67 -21.68 4.57
N ASP A 105 7.18 -22.83 5.06
CA ASP A 105 6.04 -23.54 4.49
C ASP A 105 4.71 -22.82 4.80
N ASP A 106 3.67 -23.18 4.04
CA ASP A 106 2.32 -22.57 3.97
C ASP A 106 1.63 -22.19 5.31
N ASP A 107 2.03 -22.79 6.43
CA ASP A 107 1.37 -22.63 7.74
C ASP A 107 1.62 -21.25 8.39
N ASP A 108 2.65 -20.52 7.96
CA ASP A 108 3.03 -19.20 8.52
C ASP A 108 2.42 -17.99 7.79
N LEU A 109 1.57 -18.21 6.77
CA LEU A 109 0.96 -17.12 5.99
C LEU A 109 -0.07 -16.27 6.77
N LYS A 110 -0.38 -16.60 8.02
CA LYS A 110 -1.39 -15.88 8.82
C LYS A 110 -0.87 -14.58 9.45
N SER A 111 0.42 -14.31 9.43
CA SER A 111 1.01 -13.13 10.11
C SER A 111 1.68 -12.12 9.18
N ASN A 112 2.10 -12.51 7.97
CA ASN A 112 3.02 -11.69 7.16
C ASN A 112 2.47 -11.05 5.87
N ALA A 113 1.19 -11.23 5.54
CA ALA A 113 0.58 -10.56 4.38
C ALA A 113 0.17 -9.09 4.65
N TYR A 114 0.27 -8.63 5.89
CA TYR A 114 0.14 -7.23 6.29
C TYR A 114 1.48 -6.76 6.87
N ASP A 115 2.05 -5.71 6.26
CA ASP A 115 3.24 -4.97 6.72
C ASP A 115 2.97 -4.28 8.07
N GLY A 116 2.76 -5.04 9.14
CA GLY A 116 2.38 -4.47 10.43
C GLY A 116 2.24 -5.39 11.65
N PHE A 117 2.51 -6.70 11.62
CA PHE A 117 2.41 -7.47 12.87
C PHE A 117 3.27 -8.74 12.95
N GLU A 118 4.60 -8.60 12.82
CA GLU A 118 5.53 -9.56 13.42
C GLU A 118 6.63 -8.85 14.21
N GLY A 119 6.63 -9.08 15.52
CA GLY A 119 7.77 -8.89 16.42
C GLY A 119 8.19 -7.44 16.68
N GLU A 120 7.31 -6.58 17.20
CA GLU A 120 7.74 -5.22 17.61
C GLU A 120 8.25 -5.19 19.04
N THR A 121 9.58 -5.17 19.14
CA THR A 121 10.36 -4.82 20.31
C THR A 121 9.99 -3.43 20.85
N VAL A 122 10.07 -3.26 22.17
CA VAL A 122 9.86 -2.00 22.92
C VAL A 122 10.54 -0.79 22.25
N SER A 123 11.70 -1.01 21.61
CA SER A 123 12.46 0.02 20.90
C SER A 123 11.72 0.71 19.74
N LYS A 124 10.77 0.05 19.06
CA LYS A 124 9.97 0.70 18.01
C LYS A 124 8.83 1.54 18.59
N ILE A 125 8.27 1.12 19.72
CA ILE A 125 7.23 1.87 20.45
C ILE A 125 7.80 3.22 20.88
N ASP A 126 8.99 3.23 21.48
CA ASP A 126 9.66 4.47 21.89
C ASP A 126 9.96 5.39 20.69
N ALA A 127 10.37 4.81 19.55
CA ALA A 127 10.60 5.55 18.32
C ALA A 127 9.30 6.20 17.80
N ILE A 128 8.19 5.47 17.80
CA ILE A 128 6.87 6.00 17.39
C ILE A 128 6.44 7.12 18.33
N LEU A 129 6.56 6.92 19.65
CA LEU A 129 6.21 7.93 20.64
C LEU A 129 6.99 9.23 20.44
N SER A 130 8.28 9.14 20.08
CA SER A 130 9.10 10.33 19.80
C SER A 130 8.70 11.10 18.54
N GLN A 131 7.98 10.46 17.62
CA GLN A 131 7.53 11.06 16.35
C GLN A 131 6.12 11.66 16.43
N LEU A 132 5.39 11.41 17.52
CA LEU A 132 4.04 11.95 17.66
C LEU A 132 4.08 13.47 17.83
N PRO A 133 3.28 14.23 17.06
CA PRO A 133 3.16 15.67 17.22
C PRO A 133 2.54 16.02 18.57
N LYS A 134 2.85 17.22 19.07
CA LYS A 134 2.25 17.71 20.32
C LYS A 134 0.77 18.03 20.09
N VAL A 135 -0.04 17.88 21.14
CA VAL A 135 -1.49 18.15 21.08
C VAL A 135 -1.79 19.58 20.61
N ASP A 136 -0.97 20.55 21.01
CA ASP A 136 -1.12 21.96 20.62
C ASP A 136 -0.97 22.20 19.11
N GLU A 137 -0.23 21.34 18.41
CA GLU A 137 -0.02 21.43 16.95
C GLU A 137 -1.23 20.89 16.17
N LEU A 138 -2.15 20.17 16.85
CA LEU A 138 -3.31 19.52 16.25
C LEU A 138 -4.63 20.22 16.57
N LEU A 139 -4.62 21.36 17.27
CA LEU A 139 -5.84 22.00 17.79
C LEU A 139 -6.89 22.36 16.72
N ASN A 140 -6.46 22.55 15.47
CA ASN A 140 -7.33 22.88 14.34
C ASN A 140 -7.62 21.67 13.43
N LEU A 141 -7.08 20.49 13.74
CA LEU A 141 -7.32 19.30 12.94
C LEU A 141 -8.63 18.63 13.36
N ILE A 142 -9.61 18.68 12.48
CA ILE A 142 -10.88 17.96 12.64
C ILE A 142 -10.85 16.76 11.71
N VAL A 143 -11.05 15.58 12.27
CA VAL A 143 -11.21 14.33 11.52
C VAL A 143 -12.65 13.90 11.69
N GLN A 144 -13.34 13.64 10.59
CA GLN A 144 -14.73 13.14 10.61
C GLN A 144 -14.72 11.61 10.64
N PRO A 145 -14.93 10.96 11.80
CA PRO A 145 -15.07 9.51 11.86
C PRO A 145 -16.39 9.11 11.20
N ARG A 146 -16.38 7.99 10.49
CA ARG A 146 -17.58 7.39 9.91
C ARG A 146 -18.30 6.50 10.92
#